data_AF-A0A4P6US90-F1
#
_entry.id   AF-A0A4P6US90-F1
#
_cell.length_a   1.000
_cell.length_b   1.000
_cell.length_c   1.000
_cell.angle_alpha   90.00
_cell.angle_beta   90.00
_cell.angle_gamma   90.00
#
_symmetry.space_group_name_H-M   'P 1'
#
loop_
_entity.id
_entity.type
_entity.pdbx_description
1 polymer ?
#
loop_
_entity_poly.entity_id
_entity_poly.type
_entity_poly.pdbx_seq_one_letter_code
_entity_poly.pdbx_strand_id
1 'polypeptide(L)'
;LFRMLFRKLTKDVYRYLQKCVETHKEFNISLAVKHNTITNGLKYSLATGNWGDQKKSMSSKAGVSQVLNRYTYASTLSHLRRCNTPLGREGKIAKPRQLHNTHWGMVCPAETPEGQACGLVKNLSLMSCISVGTLSAPVIEFLEEWGLESLEENAHASTPCTKVFVNGVWMGVHRDPVKLVSTLRKLRRKDDINCEVSVVRDIRERELRLYTDAGRVCRPLFIVENQQLLIQKKHIESLVRAKDDPTFNYNWDSLLKDGVIELLDAEEEETVMICMTPEDLENSRLQAAGIDPHADEEEDPSARLKAPTAAHTWTHCEIHPSMILGVCASIIP
;
A
#
# COMPACT_ATOMS: atom_id res chain seq x y z
N LEU A 1 1.17 8.27 19.49
CA LEU A 1 1.90 8.47 20.77
C LEU A 1 2.20 9.95 21.05
N PHE A 2 2.95 10.64 20.19
CA PHE A 2 3.33 12.05 20.41
C PHE A 2 2.14 12.97 20.71
N ARG A 3 1.07 12.93 19.90
CA ARG A 3 -0.17 13.71 20.13
C ARG A 3 -0.74 13.56 21.55
N MET A 4 -0.68 12.36 22.14
CA MET A 4 -1.17 12.12 23.50
C MET A 4 -0.27 12.79 24.55
N LEU A 5 1.04 12.62 24.42
CA LEU A 5 2.03 13.24 25.32
C LEU A 5 2.01 14.76 25.21
N PHE A 6 1.84 15.28 23.99
CA PHE A 6 1.74 16.71 23.74
C PHE A 6 0.46 17.30 24.35
N ARG A 7 -0.70 16.65 24.17
CA ARG A 7 -1.94 17.05 24.86
C ARG A 7 -1.81 17.06 26.38
N LYS A 8 -1.07 16.09 26.95
CA LYS A 8 -0.78 16.06 28.38
C LYS A 8 0.09 17.24 28.80
N LEU A 9 1.14 17.55 28.04
CA LEU A 9 1.97 18.74 28.25
C LEU A 9 1.13 20.02 28.22
N THR A 10 0.25 20.20 27.23
CA THR A 10 -0.64 21.37 27.15
C THR A 10 -1.56 21.48 28.37
N LYS A 11 -2.12 20.36 28.85
CA LYS A 11 -2.95 20.34 30.07
C LYS A 11 -2.13 20.68 31.32
N ASP A 12 -0.89 20.24 31.41
CA ASP A 12 -0.03 20.53 32.56
C ASP A 12 0.36 22.03 32.60
N VAL A 13 0.68 22.61 31.43
CA VAL A 13 0.93 24.05 31.28
C VAL A 13 -0.31 24.87 31.64
N TYR A 14 -1.49 24.45 31.17
CA TYR A 14 -2.77 25.09 31.51
C TYR A 14 -3.04 25.11 33.02
N ARG A 15 -2.82 23.99 33.72
CA ARG A 15 -2.98 23.94 35.19
C ARG A 15 -1.98 24.82 35.93
N TYR A 16 -0.76 24.96 35.41
CA TYR A 16 0.23 25.86 35.99
C TYR A 16 -0.18 27.33 35.81
N LEU A 17 -0.66 27.70 34.62
CA LEU A 17 -1.20 29.02 34.34
C LEU A 17 -2.34 29.37 35.30
N GLN A 18 -3.30 28.46 35.49
CA GLN A 18 -4.42 28.66 36.41
C GLN A 18 -3.94 28.96 37.85
N LYS A 19 -2.94 28.22 38.34
CA LYS A 19 -2.35 28.47 39.68
C LYS A 19 -1.63 29.82 39.78
N CYS A 20 -0.92 30.24 38.72
CA CYS A 20 -0.28 31.56 38.70
C CYS A 20 -1.32 32.67 38.78
N VAL A 21 -2.44 32.53 38.07
CA VAL A 21 -3.56 33.49 38.12
C VAL A 21 -4.19 33.52 39.52
N GLU A 22 -4.51 32.37 40.11
CA GLU A 22 -5.11 32.27 41.46
C GLU A 22 -4.19 32.82 42.56
N THR A 23 -2.86 32.75 42.38
CA THR A 23 -1.88 33.22 43.36
C THR A 23 -1.30 34.60 43.04
N HIS A 24 -1.82 35.29 42.02
CA HIS A 24 -1.31 36.57 41.51
C HIS A 24 0.21 36.58 41.26
N LYS A 25 0.75 35.45 40.79
CA LYS A 25 2.16 35.32 40.40
C LYS A 25 2.32 35.48 38.90
N GLU A 26 3.42 36.11 38.49
CA GLU A 26 3.78 36.18 37.07
C GLU A 26 3.97 34.78 36.47
N PHE A 27 3.49 34.61 35.25
CA PHE A 27 3.59 33.34 34.53
C PHE A 27 4.96 33.20 33.87
N ASN A 28 5.73 32.21 34.29
CA ASN A 28 7.01 31.89 33.67
C ASN A 28 6.91 30.59 32.84
N ILE A 29 7.12 30.72 31.53
CA ILE A 29 7.02 29.61 30.56
C ILE A 29 8.05 28.51 30.88
N SER A 30 9.27 28.87 31.27
CA SER A 30 10.35 27.91 31.55
C SER A 30 10.03 27.01 32.74
N LEU A 31 9.27 27.52 33.72
CA LEU A 31 8.79 26.73 34.86
C LEU A 31 7.56 25.89 34.50
N ALA A 32 6.75 26.35 33.55
CA ALA A 32 5.54 25.67 33.09
C ALA A 32 5.87 24.44 32.23
N VAL A 33 6.83 24.56 31.31
CA VAL A 33 7.13 23.55 30.30
C VAL A 33 8.08 22.49 30.84
N LYS A 34 7.52 21.36 31.28
CA LYS A 34 8.30 20.20 31.76
C LYS A 34 8.68 19.28 30.60
N HIS A 35 9.90 19.41 30.09
CA HIS A 35 10.45 18.55 29.03
C HIS A 35 10.40 17.04 29.36
N ASN A 36 10.57 16.69 30.64
CA ASN A 36 10.52 15.31 31.14
C ASN A 36 9.23 14.56 30.78
N THR A 37 8.09 15.24 30.61
CA THR A 37 6.82 14.60 30.28
C THR A 37 6.88 13.88 28.94
N ILE A 38 7.52 14.49 27.93
CA ILE A 38 7.65 13.90 26.60
C ILE A 38 8.82 12.92 26.58
N THR A 39 9.99 13.33 27.09
CA THR A 39 11.22 12.51 27.06
C THR A 39 11.03 11.17 27.77
N ASN A 40 10.54 11.18 29.02
CA ASN A 40 10.33 9.95 29.79
C ASN A 40 9.14 9.16 29.26
N GLY A 41 8.11 9.84 28.73
CA GLY A 41 6.96 9.20 28.11
C GLY A 41 7.35 8.37 26.88
N LEU A 42 8.13 8.96 25.96
CA LEU A 42 8.63 8.27 24.77
C LEU A 42 9.60 7.14 25.14
N LYS A 43 10.58 7.41 26.02
CA LYS A 43 11.55 6.40 26.48
C LYS A 43 10.84 5.18 27.06
N TYR A 44 9.85 5.39 27.93
CA TYR A 44 9.09 4.31 28.54
C TYR A 44 8.28 3.51 27.52
N SER A 45 7.49 4.17 26.67
CA SER A 45 6.62 3.47 25.71
C SER A 45 7.41 2.69 24.66
N LEU A 46 8.55 3.20 24.21
CA LEU A 46 9.42 2.50 23.27
C LEU A 46 10.18 1.34 23.93
N ALA A 47 10.64 1.50 25.18
CA ALA A 47 11.37 0.44 25.89
C ALA A 47 10.47 -0.72 26.33
N THR A 48 9.25 -0.42 26.78
CA THR A 48 8.32 -1.44 27.31
C THR A 48 7.38 -2.02 26.26
N GLY A 49 7.24 -1.36 25.11
CA GLY A 49 6.25 -1.71 24.09
C GLY A 49 4.81 -1.41 24.47
N ASN A 50 4.58 -0.70 25.58
CA ASN A 50 3.26 -0.26 26.03
C ASN A 50 2.93 1.13 25.46
N TRP A 51 2.03 1.14 24.48
CA TRP A 51 1.56 2.35 23.83
C TRP A 51 0.22 2.76 24.45
N GLY A 52 0.27 3.72 25.39
CA GLY A 52 -0.92 4.15 26.13
C GLY A 52 -0.59 5.03 27.33
N ASP A 53 -1.63 5.37 28.11
CA ASP A 53 -1.45 6.05 29.39
C ASP A 53 -0.94 5.05 30.44
N GLN A 54 0.22 5.33 31.03
CA GLN A 54 0.87 4.49 32.04
C GLN A 54 -0.04 4.20 33.24
N LYS A 55 -0.97 5.11 33.55
CA LYS A 55 -1.90 4.97 34.67
C LYS A 55 -3.11 4.07 34.36
N LYS A 56 -3.37 3.78 33.08
CA LYS A 56 -4.53 2.98 32.62
C LYS A 56 -4.06 1.82 31.75
N SER A 57 -3.50 0.80 32.41
CA SER A 57 -2.97 -0.43 31.79
C SER A 57 -3.94 -1.09 30.79
N MET A 58 -5.24 -1.12 31.11
CA MET A 58 -6.30 -1.73 30.27
C MET A 58 -6.49 -1.09 28.88
N SER A 59 -6.00 0.15 28.68
CA SER A 59 -6.11 0.85 27.38
C SER A 59 -4.81 0.82 26.57
N SER A 60 -3.75 0.20 27.08
CA SER A 60 -2.45 0.19 26.45
C SER A 60 -2.34 -0.96 25.46
N LYS A 61 -1.92 -0.65 24.22
CA LYS A 61 -1.57 -1.68 23.24
C LYS A 61 -0.16 -2.17 23.56
N ALA A 62 -0.05 -3.42 24.00
CA ALA A 62 1.23 -4.07 24.27
C ALA A 62 1.82 -4.69 23.00
N GLY A 63 3.15 -4.79 22.93
CA GLY A 63 3.86 -5.54 21.90
C GLY A 63 4.06 -4.80 20.57
N VAL A 64 3.84 -3.48 20.52
CA VAL A 64 4.13 -2.63 19.35
C VAL A 64 5.65 -2.42 19.19
N SER A 65 6.37 -2.25 20.29
CA SER A 65 7.84 -2.24 20.31
C SER A 65 8.35 -3.59 20.79
N GLN A 66 9.40 -4.09 20.15
CA GLN A 66 10.05 -5.36 20.46
C GLN A 66 11.56 -5.19 20.34
N VAL A 67 12.32 -5.98 21.10
CA VAL A 67 13.78 -6.03 20.95
C VAL A 67 14.11 -6.65 19.60
N LEU A 68 14.98 -5.99 18.84
CA LEU A 68 15.41 -6.47 17.52
C LEU A 68 16.11 -7.82 17.64
N ASN A 69 15.64 -8.80 16.89
CA ASN A 69 16.24 -10.12 16.83
C ASN A 69 17.49 -10.10 15.93
N ARG A 70 18.67 -10.42 16.49
CA ARG A 70 19.97 -10.39 15.80
C ARG A 70 20.68 -11.76 15.74
N TYR A 71 19.94 -12.88 15.68
CA TYR A 71 20.59 -14.19 15.56
C TYR A 71 21.33 -14.36 14.23
N THR A 72 20.72 -13.93 13.13
CA THR A 72 21.32 -13.95 11.79
C THR A 72 20.96 -12.67 11.03
N TYR A 73 21.68 -12.39 9.94
CA TYR A 73 21.37 -11.25 9.08
C TYR A 73 19.94 -11.33 8.51
N ALA A 74 19.55 -12.50 7.98
CA ALA A 74 18.20 -12.74 7.46
C ALA A 74 17.12 -12.60 8.55
N SER A 75 17.37 -13.11 9.76
CA SER A 75 16.45 -12.95 10.91
C SER A 75 16.23 -11.47 11.26
N THR A 76 17.28 -10.65 11.17
CA THR A 76 17.18 -9.21 11.43
C THR A 76 16.29 -8.52 10.40
N LEU A 77 16.47 -8.83 9.11
CA LEU A 77 15.66 -8.26 8.02
C LEU A 77 14.20 -8.71 8.08
N SER A 78 13.97 -10.01 8.33
CA SER A 78 12.63 -10.55 8.55
C SER A 78 11.93 -9.86 9.72
N HIS A 79 12.63 -9.64 10.83
CA HIS A 79 12.03 -9.00 12.01
C HIS A 79 11.58 -7.57 11.75
N LEU A 80 12.29 -6.83 10.90
CA LEU A 80 11.91 -5.46 10.48
C LEU A 80 10.66 -5.43 9.57
N ARG A 81 10.39 -6.52 8.85
CA ARG A 81 9.27 -6.66 7.90
C ARG A 81 8.03 -7.33 8.49
N ARG A 82 8.01 -7.50 9.81
CA ARG A 82 6.95 -8.19 10.53
C ARG A 82 5.75 -7.28 10.79
N CYS A 83 4.56 -7.74 10.39
CA CYS A 83 3.27 -7.16 10.75
C CYS A 83 2.58 -8.03 11.80
N ASN A 84 2.13 -7.41 12.89
CA ASN A 84 1.43 -8.10 13.97
C ASN A 84 -0.04 -7.69 14.01
N THR A 85 -0.93 -8.67 13.94
CA THR A 85 -2.37 -8.45 14.06
C THR A 85 -2.71 -8.23 15.55
N PRO A 86 -3.44 -7.15 15.93
CA PRO A 86 -3.71 -6.80 17.32
C PRO A 86 -4.82 -7.66 17.95
N LEU A 87 -4.76 -8.98 17.77
CA LEU A 87 -5.70 -9.95 18.33
C LEU A 87 -5.07 -10.69 19.50
N GLY A 88 -5.90 -11.01 20.50
CA GLY A 88 -5.49 -11.85 21.61
C GLY A 88 -5.07 -13.23 21.11
N ARG A 89 -3.90 -13.69 21.57
CA ARG A 89 -3.33 -14.99 21.15
C ARG A 89 -4.12 -16.19 21.71
N GLU A 90 -4.98 -15.96 22.70
CA GLU A 90 -5.81 -16.97 23.35
C GLU A 90 -7.02 -17.41 22.49
N GLY A 91 -7.44 -16.56 21.55
CA GLY A 91 -8.54 -16.88 20.64
C GLY A 91 -8.10 -17.86 19.53
N LYS A 92 -8.69 -19.06 19.52
CA LYS A 92 -8.59 -20.04 18.41
C LYS A 92 -9.51 -19.67 17.24
N ILE A 93 -9.54 -18.39 16.86
CA ILE A 93 -10.35 -17.93 15.72
C ILE A 93 -9.56 -18.23 14.44
N ALA A 94 -10.12 -19.08 13.58
CA ALA A 94 -9.44 -19.52 12.35
C ALA A 94 -9.38 -18.44 11.27
N LYS A 95 -10.46 -17.66 11.09
CA LYS A 95 -10.60 -16.69 9.98
C LYS A 95 -9.43 -15.72 9.79
N PRO A 96 -8.91 -15.01 10.82
CA PRO A 96 -7.80 -14.07 10.63
C PRO A 96 -6.45 -14.78 10.44
N ARG A 97 -6.36 -16.08 10.75
CA ARG A 97 -5.14 -16.89 10.68
C ARG A 97 -4.98 -17.60 9.34
N GLN A 98 -6.10 -17.92 8.69
CA GLN A 98 -6.10 -18.55 7.38
C GLN A 98 -5.51 -17.60 6.33
N LEU A 99 -4.74 -18.18 5.39
CA LEU A 99 -4.25 -17.44 4.24
C LEU A 99 -5.45 -17.08 3.37
N HIS A 100 -5.59 -15.78 3.07
CA HIS A 100 -6.60 -15.25 2.17
C HIS A 100 -5.95 -14.89 0.83
N ASN A 101 -6.71 -14.97 -0.27
CA ASN A 101 -6.18 -14.71 -1.62
C ASN A 101 -5.66 -13.28 -1.78
N THR A 102 -6.23 -12.31 -1.05
CA THR A 102 -5.76 -10.91 -1.04
C THR A 102 -4.38 -10.73 -0.41
N HIS A 103 -3.79 -11.76 0.20
CA HIS A 103 -2.40 -11.71 0.65
C HIS A 103 -1.39 -11.88 -0.48
N TRP A 104 -1.82 -12.41 -1.63
CA TRP A 104 -0.94 -12.68 -2.76
C TRP A 104 -0.21 -11.41 -3.19
N GLY A 105 1.11 -11.50 -3.38
CA GLY A 105 1.93 -10.34 -3.74
C GLY A 105 2.24 -9.35 -2.62
N MET A 106 1.45 -9.31 -1.54
CA MET A 106 1.62 -8.35 -0.43
C MET A 106 2.34 -8.95 0.78
N VAL A 107 2.01 -10.19 1.11
CA VAL A 107 2.49 -10.89 2.31
C VAL A 107 3.04 -12.24 1.90
N CYS A 108 4.14 -12.66 2.54
CA CYS A 108 4.70 -13.97 2.32
C CYS A 108 3.71 -15.07 2.77
N PRO A 109 3.39 -16.05 1.90
CA PRO A 109 2.45 -17.12 2.26
C PRO A 109 3.03 -18.12 3.27
N ALA A 110 4.36 -18.27 3.32
CA ALA A 110 5.03 -19.29 4.13
C ALA A 110 5.63 -18.77 5.45
N GLU A 111 6.01 -17.49 5.51
CA GLU A 111 6.78 -16.95 6.62
C GLU A 111 5.89 -16.52 7.80
N THR A 112 5.43 -17.49 8.58
CA THR A 112 4.66 -17.31 9.83
C THR A 112 5.26 -18.16 10.96
N PRO A 113 5.28 -17.68 12.22
CA PRO A 113 5.68 -18.52 13.34
C PRO A 113 4.69 -19.67 13.57
N GLU A 114 5.18 -20.76 14.14
CA GLU A 114 4.37 -21.89 14.58
C GLU A 114 3.55 -21.56 15.85
N GLY A 115 2.46 -22.30 16.07
CA GLY A 115 1.69 -22.25 17.32
C GLY A 115 0.72 -21.07 17.41
N GLN A 116 0.62 -20.47 18.60
CA GLN A 116 -0.43 -19.48 18.92
C GLN A 116 -0.35 -18.18 18.10
N ALA A 117 0.80 -17.88 17.50
CA ALA A 117 1.00 -16.71 16.65
C ALA A 117 0.80 -17.00 15.16
N CYS A 118 0.54 -18.25 14.78
CA CYS A 118 0.36 -18.65 13.38
C CYS A 118 -0.75 -17.85 12.71
N GLY A 119 -0.42 -17.22 11.57
CA GLY A 119 -1.30 -16.36 10.78
C GLY A 119 -1.58 -14.98 11.38
N LEU A 120 -1.24 -14.72 12.64
CA LEU A 120 -1.37 -13.40 13.27
C LEU A 120 -0.15 -12.53 13.04
N VAL A 121 1.02 -13.17 12.99
CA VAL A 121 2.28 -12.55 12.64
C VAL A 121 2.58 -12.88 11.18
N LYS A 122 2.64 -11.86 10.36
CA LYS A 122 2.84 -11.94 8.92
C LYS A 122 4.11 -11.18 8.54
N ASN A 123 4.75 -11.55 7.44
CA ASN A 123 5.90 -10.84 6.91
C ASN A 123 5.61 -10.31 5.51
N LEU A 124 6.01 -9.06 5.27
CA LEU A 124 5.88 -8.39 3.99
C LEU A 124 6.66 -9.11 2.88
N SER A 125 6.04 -9.25 1.70
CA SER A 125 6.68 -9.81 0.49
C SER A 125 7.82 -8.90 0.02
N LEU A 126 8.81 -9.41 -0.72
CA LEU A 126 10.01 -8.65 -1.13
C LEU A 126 9.68 -7.28 -1.75
N MET A 127 8.72 -7.23 -2.68
CA MET A 127 8.35 -6.00 -3.39
C MET A 127 7.19 -5.21 -2.77
N SER A 128 6.62 -5.65 -1.65
CA SER A 128 5.59 -4.87 -0.96
C SER A 128 6.15 -3.56 -0.40
N CYS A 129 5.40 -2.49 -0.61
CA CYS A 129 5.64 -1.15 -0.11
C CYS A 129 4.46 -0.72 0.76
N ILE A 130 4.72 0.01 1.84
CA ILE A 130 3.65 0.62 2.64
C ILE A 130 3.55 2.07 2.23
N SER A 131 2.35 2.50 1.82
CA SER A 131 2.07 3.90 1.51
C SER A 131 2.36 4.80 2.72
N VAL A 132 3.08 5.90 2.48
CA VAL A 132 3.32 6.94 3.49
C VAL A 132 2.15 7.92 3.60
N GLY A 133 1.30 7.96 2.57
CA GLY A 133 0.13 8.81 2.50
C GLY A 133 0.46 10.19 1.93
N THR A 134 -0.53 10.76 1.27
CA THR A 134 -0.39 12.01 0.51
C THR A 134 -1.54 12.96 0.82
N LEU A 135 -1.31 14.25 0.58
CA LEU A 135 -2.35 15.25 0.76
C LEU A 135 -3.49 14.98 -0.21
N SER A 136 -4.72 14.94 0.30
CA SER A 136 -5.92 14.72 -0.53
C SER A 136 -6.38 15.99 -1.25
N ALA A 137 -5.94 17.18 -0.83
CA ALA A 137 -6.40 18.45 -1.38
C ALA A 137 -6.17 18.57 -2.91
N PRO A 138 -4.98 18.26 -3.46
CA PRO A 138 -4.77 18.34 -4.92
C PRO A 138 -5.66 17.38 -5.71
N VAL A 139 -5.96 16.21 -5.14
CA VAL A 139 -6.87 15.24 -5.78
C VAL A 139 -8.30 15.77 -5.77
N ILE A 140 -8.72 16.43 -4.70
CA ILE A 140 -10.06 17.03 -4.59
C ILE A 140 -10.21 18.20 -5.57
N GLU A 141 -9.23 19.12 -5.60
CA GLU A 141 -9.21 20.26 -6.52
C GLU A 141 -9.31 19.78 -7.99
N PHE A 142 -8.53 18.76 -8.35
CA PHE A 142 -8.61 18.15 -9.68
C PHE A 142 -10.00 17.58 -10.01
N LEU A 143 -10.65 16.92 -9.04
CA LEU A 143 -11.99 16.36 -9.25
C LEU A 143 -13.04 17.45 -9.45
N GLU A 144 -12.96 18.53 -8.67
CA GLU A 144 -13.86 19.69 -8.80
C GLU A 144 -13.71 20.36 -10.16
N GLU A 145 -12.46 20.57 -10.63
CA GLU A 145 -12.19 21.16 -11.95
C GLU A 145 -12.65 20.27 -13.13
N TRP A 146 -12.58 18.94 -12.98
CA TRP A 146 -12.96 18.00 -14.04
C TRP A 146 -14.49 17.84 -14.19
N GLY A 147 -15.29 18.51 -13.36
CA GLY A 147 -16.75 18.48 -13.42
C GLY A 147 -17.36 17.40 -12.52
N LEU A 148 -16.87 17.32 -11.28
CA LEU A 148 -17.57 16.63 -10.21
C LEU A 148 -18.83 17.44 -9.84
N GLU A 149 -20.02 16.84 -9.97
CA GLU A 149 -21.28 17.46 -9.58
C GLU A 149 -21.50 17.31 -8.07
N SER A 150 -21.87 18.40 -7.42
CA SER A 150 -22.13 18.42 -5.98
C SER A 150 -23.35 17.56 -5.63
N LEU A 151 -23.39 17.04 -4.40
CA LEU A 151 -24.49 16.19 -3.93
C LEU A 151 -25.85 16.92 -3.94
N GLU A 152 -25.82 18.23 -3.68
CA GLU A 152 -27.01 19.08 -3.64
C GLU A 152 -27.62 19.26 -5.02
N GLU A 153 -26.77 19.48 -6.04
CA GLU A 153 -27.21 19.66 -7.43
C GLU A 153 -27.77 18.37 -8.04
N ASN A 154 -27.22 17.21 -7.66
CA ASN A 154 -27.62 15.93 -8.24
C ASN A 154 -28.82 15.26 -7.54
N ALA A 155 -29.36 15.82 -6.45
CA ALA A 155 -30.45 15.20 -5.68
C ALA A 155 -31.73 14.92 -6.51
N HIS A 156 -31.92 15.63 -7.62
CA HIS A 156 -33.06 15.50 -8.53
C HIS A 156 -32.71 14.90 -9.90
N ALA A 157 -31.47 14.46 -10.12
CA ALA A 157 -31.05 13.94 -11.41
C ALA A 157 -31.67 12.56 -11.68
N SER A 158 -32.35 12.43 -12.84
CA SER A 158 -32.94 11.15 -13.29
C SER A 158 -31.90 10.20 -13.89
N THR A 159 -30.71 10.69 -14.24
CA THR A 159 -29.67 9.92 -14.93
C THR A 159 -28.80 9.19 -13.91
N PRO A 160 -28.50 7.90 -14.11
CA PRO A 160 -27.60 7.19 -13.22
C PRO A 160 -26.16 7.72 -13.36
N CYS A 161 -25.70 8.47 -12.36
CA CYS A 161 -24.32 8.93 -12.23
C CYS A 161 -23.50 7.97 -11.35
N THR A 162 -22.18 7.98 -11.52
CA THR A 162 -21.24 7.23 -10.66
C THR A 162 -20.86 8.07 -9.46
N LYS A 163 -20.93 7.49 -8.26
CA LYS A 163 -20.55 8.18 -7.01
C LYS A 163 -19.04 8.22 -6.89
N VAL A 164 -18.48 9.34 -6.44
CA VAL A 164 -17.03 9.51 -6.24
C VAL A 164 -16.73 9.68 -4.76
N PHE A 165 -15.89 8.80 -4.23
CA PHE A 165 -15.43 8.79 -2.85
C PHE A 165 -13.93 9.07 -2.79
N VAL A 166 -13.51 9.95 -1.88
CA VAL A 166 -12.10 10.21 -1.58
C VAL A 166 -11.88 9.91 -0.10
N ASN A 167 -11.05 8.91 0.21
CA ASN A 167 -10.79 8.43 1.58
C ASN A 167 -12.09 8.13 2.36
N GLY A 168 -13.09 7.58 1.68
CA GLY A 168 -14.41 7.25 2.24
C GLY A 168 -15.38 8.43 2.36
N VAL A 169 -14.97 9.66 2.03
CA VAL A 169 -15.86 10.82 1.98
C VAL A 169 -16.54 10.86 0.61
N TRP A 170 -17.87 10.87 0.58
CA TRP A 170 -18.63 11.05 -0.66
C TRP A 170 -18.53 12.51 -1.09
N MET A 171 -17.73 12.77 -2.12
CA MET A 171 -17.47 14.13 -2.61
C MET A 171 -18.56 14.61 -3.57
N GLY A 172 -19.07 13.71 -4.41
CA GLY A 172 -20.07 14.07 -5.41
C GLY A 172 -20.34 12.93 -6.38
N VAL A 173 -20.85 13.27 -7.55
CA VAL A 173 -21.11 12.31 -8.61
C VAL A 173 -20.50 12.76 -9.92
N HIS A 174 -20.23 11.80 -10.81
CA HIS A 174 -19.74 12.09 -12.14
C HIS A 174 -20.46 11.25 -13.19
N ARG A 175 -20.73 11.86 -14.36
CA ARG A 175 -21.46 11.23 -15.46
C ARG A 175 -20.59 10.32 -16.32
N ASP A 176 -19.31 10.64 -16.47
CA ASP A 176 -18.37 9.87 -17.31
C ASP A 176 -17.16 9.35 -16.49
N PRO A 177 -17.36 8.30 -15.68
CA PRO A 177 -16.28 7.74 -14.87
C PRO A 177 -15.19 7.07 -15.70
N VAL A 178 -15.46 6.69 -16.95
CA VAL A 178 -14.48 6.00 -17.82
C VAL A 178 -13.35 6.95 -18.18
N LYS A 179 -13.70 8.15 -18.66
CA LYS A 179 -12.72 9.18 -18.99
C LYS A 179 -11.99 9.67 -17.75
N LEU A 180 -12.71 9.89 -16.65
CA LEU A 180 -12.11 10.33 -15.40
C LEU A 180 -11.04 9.36 -14.89
N VAL A 181 -11.33 8.04 -14.85
CA VAL A 181 -10.34 7.03 -14.42
C VAL A 181 -9.16 6.95 -15.38
N SER A 182 -9.39 7.05 -16.69
CA SER A 182 -8.29 7.08 -17.67
C SER A 182 -7.39 8.29 -17.46
N THR A 183 -7.96 9.47 -17.22
CA THR A 183 -7.19 10.69 -16.94
C THR A 183 -6.43 10.58 -15.61
N LEU A 184 -7.07 10.12 -14.53
CA LEU A 184 -6.44 9.94 -13.22
C LEU A 184 -5.25 8.97 -13.29
N ARG A 185 -5.40 7.84 -13.98
CA ARG A 185 -4.29 6.90 -14.20
C ARG A 185 -3.17 7.52 -15.03
N LYS A 186 -3.48 8.32 -16.04
CA LYS A 186 -2.47 9.05 -16.83
C LYS A 186 -1.71 10.09 -15.99
N LEU A 187 -2.40 10.82 -15.12
CA LEU A 187 -1.78 11.77 -14.20
C LEU A 187 -0.87 11.06 -13.18
N ARG A 188 -1.32 9.90 -12.66
CA ARG A 188 -0.50 9.04 -11.80
C ARG A 188 0.79 8.59 -12.51
N ARG A 189 0.70 8.20 -13.77
CA ARG A 189 1.85 7.73 -14.58
C ARG A 189 2.82 8.83 -14.98
N LYS A 190 2.38 10.10 -14.95
CA LYS A 190 3.23 11.28 -15.23
C LYS A 190 3.81 11.92 -13.98
N ASP A 191 3.54 11.37 -12.80
CA ASP A 191 3.93 11.93 -11.49
C ASP A 191 3.26 13.29 -11.16
N ASP A 192 2.17 13.64 -11.85
CA ASP A 192 1.34 14.82 -11.52
C ASP A 192 0.51 14.54 -10.24
N ILE A 193 0.07 13.29 -10.10
CA ILE A 193 -0.50 12.74 -8.87
C ILE A 193 0.49 11.69 -8.36
N ASN A 194 0.70 11.66 -7.04
CA ASN A 194 1.62 10.71 -6.43
C ASN A 194 1.25 9.25 -6.78
N CYS A 195 2.27 8.45 -7.11
CA CYS A 195 2.14 7.04 -7.49
C CYS A 195 1.46 6.15 -6.43
N GLU A 196 1.43 6.56 -5.16
CA GLU A 196 0.75 5.84 -4.09
C GLU A 196 -0.79 5.97 -4.10
N VAL A 197 -1.36 6.89 -4.87
CA VAL A 197 -2.81 7.09 -4.92
C VAL A 197 -3.47 5.90 -5.62
N SER A 198 -4.40 5.25 -4.93
CA SER A 198 -5.17 4.12 -5.46
C SER A 198 -6.45 4.60 -6.14
N VAL A 199 -6.78 4.01 -7.30
CA VAL A 199 -7.94 4.35 -8.11
C VAL A 199 -8.77 3.11 -8.40
N VAL A 200 -9.88 2.96 -7.68
CA VAL A 200 -10.75 1.78 -7.75
C VAL A 200 -12.09 2.15 -8.37
N ARG A 201 -12.44 1.54 -9.50
CA ARG A 201 -13.75 1.72 -10.14
C ARG A 201 -14.57 0.45 -10.04
N ASP A 202 -15.57 0.48 -9.18
CA ASP A 202 -16.58 -0.57 -9.08
C ASP A 202 -17.72 -0.30 -10.07
N ILE A 203 -17.75 -1.10 -11.13
CA ILE A 203 -18.75 -0.98 -12.21
C ILE A 203 -20.14 -1.43 -11.72
N ARG A 204 -20.19 -2.41 -10.81
CA ARG A 204 -21.44 -3.02 -10.35
C ARG A 204 -22.17 -2.08 -9.40
N GLU A 205 -21.47 -1.55 -8.42
CA GLU A 205 -22.03 -0.60 -7.44
C GLU A 205 -22.06 0.85 -7.95
N ARG A 206 -21.45 1.11 -9.11
CA ARG A 206 -21.31 2.45 -9.72
C ARG A 206 -20.61 3.43 -8.77
N GLU A 207 -19.47 2.99 -8.24
CA GLU A 207 -18.67 3.78 -7.31
C GLU A 207 -17.24 3.89 -7.81
N LEU A 208 -16.68 5.09 -7.70
CA LEU A 208 -15.27 5.39 -7.89
C LEU A 208 -14.70 5.72 -6.51
N ARG A 209 -13.75 4.92 -6.03
CA ARG A 209 -13.11 5.11 -4.74
C ARG A 209 -11.64 5.48 -4.96
N LEU A 210 -11.23 6.57 -4.34
CA LEU A 210 -9.88 7.11 -4.38
C LEU A 210 -9.29 7.09 -2.98
N TYR A 211 -8.10 6.50 -2.84
CA TYR A 211 -7.41 6.44 -1.55
C TYR A 211 -6.05 7.12 -1.63
N THR A 212 -5.84 8.08 -0.73
CA THR A 212 -4.59 8.83 -0.55
C THR A 212 -4.04 8.65 0.87
N ASP A 213 -4.70 7.82 1.68
CA ASP A 213 -4.30 7.53 3.05
C ASP A 213 -3.02 6.69 3.12
N ALA A 214 -2.43 6.69 4.31
CA ALA A 214 -1.21 5.95 4.63
C ALA A 214 -1.54 4.57 5.20
N GLY A 215 -0.63 3.62 5.03
CA GLY A 215 -0.74 2.28 5.62
C GLY A 215 -1.34 1.21 4.72
N ARG A 216 -1.76 1.57 3.50
CA ARG A 216 -2.07 0.62 2.42
C ARG A 216 -0.81 -0.10 1.98
N VAL A 217 -0.93 -1.37 1.60
CA VAL A 217 0.18 -2.18 1.11
C VAL A 217 0.07 -2.22 -0.40
N CYS A 218 1.08 -1.71 -1.09
CA CYS A 218 1.14 -1.68 -2.53
C CYS A 218 2.23 -2.62 -3.04
N ARG A 219 2.07 -3.11 -4.27
CA ARG A 219 3.15 -3.80 -5.00
C ARG A 219 3.31 -3.24 -6.41
N PRO A 220 4.55 -3.15 -6.91
CA PRO A 220 4.81 -2.71 -8.26
C PRO A 220 4.53 -3.81 -9.29
N LEU A 221 3.88 -3.45 -10.38
CA LEU A 221 3.64 -4.32 -11.54
C LEU A 221 3.99 -3.60 -12.84
N PHE A 222 4.29 -4.35 -13.90
CA PHE A 222 4.44 -3.77 -15.22
C PHE A 222 3.08 -3.46 -15.83
N ILE A 223 2.97 -2.30 -16.48
CA ILE A 223 1.75 -1.91 -17.17
C ILE A 223 1.68 -2.59 -18.55
N VAL A 224 0.48 -3.08 -18.89
CA VAL A 224 0.15 -3.62 -20.22
C VAL A 224 -0.83 -2.67 -20.90
N GLU A 225 -0.52 -2.25 -22.11
CA GLU A 225 -1.44 -1.53 -23.00
C GLU A 225 -1.53 -2.27 -24.33
N ASN A 226 -2.76 -2.46 -24.84
CA ASN A 226 -3.00 -3.17 -26.11
C ASN A 226 -2.34 -4.55 -26.18
N GLN A 227 -2.37 -5.32 -25.08
CA GLN A 227 -1.73 -6.63 -24.95
C GLN A 227 -0.20 -6.60 -25.17
N GLN A 228 0.45 -5.46 -24.94
CA GLN A 228 1.89 -5.31 -24.98
C GLN A 228 2.41 -4.65 -23.70
N LEU A 229 3.59 -5.10 -23.25
CA LEU A 229 4.28 -4.46 -22.12
C LEU A 229 4.76 -3.07 -22.52
N LEU A 230 4.52 -2.07 -21.66
CA LEU A 230 5.07 -0.73 -21.85
C LEU A 230 6.58 -0.69 -21.59
N ILE A 231 7.09 -1.60 -20.75
CA ILE A 231 8.53 -1.75 -20.57
C ILE A 231 9.17 -2.30 -21.85
N GLN A 232 10.16 -1.58 -22.36
CA GLN A 232 10.89 -1.92 -23.57
C GLN A 232 12.36 -2.16 -23.25
N LYS A 233 13.06 -2.86 -24.16
CA LYS A 233 14.50 -3.14 -24.03
C LYS A 233 15.33 -1.88 -23.81
N LYS A 234 14.93 -0.73 -24.39
CA LYS A 234 15.58 0.57 -24.19
C LYS A 234 15.65 1.02 -22.72
N HIS A 235 14.62 0.70 -21.91
CA HIS A 235 14.60 1.04 -20.48
C HIS A 235 15.58 0.14 -19.71
N ILE A 236 15.67 -1.13 -20.09
CA ILE A 236 16.61 -2.09 -19.49
C ILE A 236 18.06 -1.69 -19.83
N GLU A 237 18.33 -1.33 -21.08
CA GLU A 237 19.64 -0.84 -21.52
C GLU A 237 20.03 0.45 -20.79
N SER A 238 19.06 1.34 -20.55
CA SER A 238 19.25 2.57 -19.77
C SER A 238 19.59 2.26 -18.31
N LEU A 239 18.93 1.27 -17.68
CA LEU A 239 19.27 0.83 -16.32
C LEU A 239 20.67 0.21 -16.23
N VAL A 240 21.05 -0.62 -17.20
CA VAL A 240 22.38 -1.23 -17.25
C VAL A 240 23.44 -0.14 -17.44
N ARG A 241 23.19 0.81 -18.35
CA ARG A 241 24.08 1.96 -18.55
C ARG A 241 24.23 2.81 -17.29
N ALA A 242 23.14 3.08 -16.57
CA ALA A 242 23.18 3.85 -15.32
C ALA A 242 23.97 3.15 -14.21
N LYS A 243 24.06 1.81 -14.25
CA LYS A 243 24.91 1.04 -13.33
C LYS A 243 26.39 1.23 -13.64
N ASP A 244 26.75 1.32 -14.91
CA ASP A 244 28.15 1.40 -15.37
C ASP A 244 28.67 2.84 -15.43
N ASP A 245 27.80 3.81 -15.72
CA ASP A 245 28.11 5.23 -15.85
C ASP A 245 27.37 6.07 -14.78
N PRO A 246 28.07 6.52 -13.72
CA PRO A 246 27.47 7.33 -12.66
C PRO A 246 26.94 8.69 -13.13
N THR A 247 27.30 9.15 -14.33
CA THR A 247 26.82 10.42 -14.88
C THR A 247 25.42 10.31 -15.48
N PHE A 248 24.98 9.09 -15.81
CA PHE A 248 23.66 8.80 -16.34
C PHE A 248 22.76 8.26 -15.23
N ASN A 249 21.95 9.14 -14.62
CA ASN A 249 21.04 8.73 -13.56
C ASN A 249 19.71 8.21 -14.12
N TYR A 250 19.58 6.89 -14.22
CA TYR A 250 18.33 6.21 -14.53
C TYR A 250 18.10 5.12 -13.50
N ASN A 251 17.08 5.31 -12.65
CA ASN A 251 16.82 4.49 -11.47
C ASN A 251 15.38 3.96 -11.45
N TRP A 252 15.00 3.28 -10.37
CA TRP A 252 13.63 2.77 -10.18
C TRP A 252 12.58 3.90 -10.22
N ASP A 253 12.87 5.05 -9.62
CA ASP A 253 11.97 6.21 -9.64
C ASP A 253 11.77 6.74 -11.06
N SER A 254 12.79 6.62 -11.92
CA SER A 254 12.70 6.99 -13.33
C SER A 254 11.71 6.08 -14.07
N LEU A 255 11.69 4.77 -13.78
CA LEU A 255 10.71 3.84 -14.34
C LEU A 255 9.27 4.13 -13.89
N LEU A 256 9.10 4.58 -12.64
CA LEU A 256 7.80 5.04 -12.15
C LEU A 256 7.35 6.30 -12.90
N LYS A 257 8.25 7.28 -13.09
CA LYS A 257 7.98 8.53 -13.81
C LYS A 257 7.76 8.36 -15.31
N ASP A 258 8.41 7.37 -15.92
CA ASP A 258 8.18 6.99 -17.31
C ASP A 258 6.83 6.27 -17.48
N GLY A 259 6.14 5.93 -16.39
CA GLY A 259 4.83 5.30 -16.42
C GLY A 259 4.87 3.87 -16.95
N VAL A 260 5.97 3.14 -16.74
CA VAL A 260 6.11 1.73 -17.14
C VAL A 260 5.79 0.75 -16.01
N ILE A 261 5.89 1.22 -14.77
CA ILE A 261 5.57 0.48 -13.55
C ILE A 261 4.47 1.23 -12.80
N GLU A 262 3.51 0.48 -12.27
CA GLU A 262 2.40 1.02 -11.47
C GLU A 262 2.37 0.33 -10.11
N LEU A 263 2.19 1.11 -9.03
CA LEU A 263 1.98 0.57 -7.69
C LEU A 263 0.49 0.28 -7.51
N LEU A 264 0.15 -1.00 -7.33
CA LEU A 264 -1.22 -1.42 -7.06
C LEU A 264 -1.41 -1.77 -5.60
N ASP A 265 -2.50 -1.29 -5.04
CA ASP A 265 -3.00 -1.67 -3.71
C ASP A 265 -3.97 -2.86 -3.83
N ALA A 266 -4.21 -3.54 -2.70
CA ALA A 266 -5.07 -4.72 -2.63
C ALA A 266 -6.52 -4.46 -3.10
N GLU A 267 -7.07 -3.25 -2.89
CA GLU A 267 -8.40 -2.91 -3.42
C GLU A 267 -8.37 -2.61 -4.93
N GLU A 268 -7.28 -2.03 -5.45
CA GLU A 268 -7.15 -1.78 -6.88
C GLU A 268 -6.98 -3.08 -7.67
N GLU A 269 -6.35 -4.08 -7.05
CA GLU A 269 -6.21 -5.45 -7.57
C GLU A 269 -7.53 -6.13 -7.92
N GLU A 270 -8.64 -5.81 -7.25
CA GLU A 270 -9.94 -6.38 -7.57
C GLU A 270 -10.47 -5.92 -8.94
N THR A 271 -9.94 -4.81 -9.49
CA THR A 271 -10.39 -4.21 -10.75
C THR A 271 -9.45 -4.46 -11.92
N VAL A 272 -8.27 -5.03 -11.67
CA VAL A 272 -7.24 -5.26 -12.69
C VAL A 272 -7.11 -6.73 -13.05
N MET A 273 -6.58 -6.99 -14.23
CA MET A 273 -6.23 -8.32 -14.70
C MET A 273 -4.72 -8.42 -14.91
N ILE A 274 -4.06 -9.33 -14.19
CA ILE A 274 -2.60 -9.46 -14.11
C ILE A 274 -2.14 -10.77 -14.75
N CYS A 275 -1.29 -10.72 -15.77
CA CYS A 275 -0.65 -11.91 -16.32
C CYS A 275 0.58 -12.33 -15.48
N MET A 276 0.83 -13.64 -15.39
CA MET A 276 1.90 -14.18 -14.54
C MET A 276 3.28 -14.08 -15.19
N THR A 277 3.34 -14.33 -16.50
CA THR A 277 4.58 -14.24 -17.28
C THR A 277 4.37 -13.46 -18.58
N PRO A 278 5.42 -12.84 -19.14
CA PRO A 278 5.34 -12.22 -20.47
C PRO A 278 4.99 -13.20 -21.59
N GLU A 279 5.32 -14.48 -21.42
CA GLU A 279 4.95 -15.55 -22.36
C GLU A 279 3.43 -15.75 -22.42
N ASP A 280 2.75 -15.70 -21.27
CA ASP A 280 1.29 -15.80 -21.21
C ASP A 280 0.61 -14.63 -21.94
N LEU A 281 1.23 -13.45 -21.91
CA LEU A 281 0.76 -12.27 -22.64
C LEU A 281 0.91 -12.45 -24.15
N GLU A 282 2.05 -12.98 -24.61
CA GLU A 282 2.29 -13.28 -26.02
C GLU A 282 1.33 -14.36 -26.54
N ASN A 283 1.12 -15.43 -25.76
CA ASN A 283 0.19 -16.50 -26.08
C ASN A 283 -1.24 -15.96 -26.21
N SER A 284 -1.67 -15.10 -25.30
CA SER A 284 -2.99 -14.43 -25.37
C SER A 284 -3.12 -13.56 -26.63
N ARG A 285 -2.03 -12.91 -27.07
CA ARG A 285 -1.98 -12.11 -28.30
C ARG A 285 -2.10 -12.97 -29.57
N LEU A 286 -1.38 -14.10 -29.62
CA LEU A 286 -1.44 -15.06 -30.73
C LEU A 286 -2.82 -15.72 -30.84
N GLN A 287 -3.37 -16.15 -29.70
CA GLN A 287 -4.73 -16.70 -29.63
C GLN A 287 -5.78 -15.70 -30.11
N ALA A 288 -5.66 -14.42 -29.75
CA ALA A 288 -6.55 -13.37 -30.24
C ALA A 288 -6.45 -13.14 -31.76
N ALA A 289 -5.29 -13.44 -32.36
CA ALA A 289 -5.09 -13.44 -33.81
C ALA A 289 -5.56 -14.74 -34.50
N GLY A 290 -6.07 -15.71 -33.74
CA GLY A 290 -6.51 -17.02 -34.26
C GLY A 290 -5.36 -18.00 -34.54
N ILE A 291 -4.16 -17.71 -34.04
CA ILE A 291 -2.98 -18.58 -34.14
C ILE A 291 -2.90 -19.39 -32.86
N ASP A 292 -2.80 -20.71 -32.96
CA ASP A 292 -2.56 -21.57 -31.80
C ASP A 292 -1.08 -21.47 -31.38
N PRO A 293 -0.76 -20.90 -30.21
CA PRO A 293 0.62 -20.73 -29.78
C PRO A 293 1.32 -22.05 -29.45
N HIS A 294 0.58 -23.15 -29.25
CA HIS A 294 1.14 -24.45 -28.87
C HIS A 294 1.18 -25.44 -30.05
N ALA A 295 0.89 -25.00 -31.28
CA ALA A 295 0.84 -25.88 -32.45
C ALA A 295 2.21 -26.50 -32.79
N ASP A 296 3.30 -25.79 -32.50
CA ASP A 296 4.69 -26.18 -32.81
C ASP A 296 5.53 -26.48 -31.56
N GLU A 297 4.95 -26.47 -30.35
CA GLU A 297 5.69 -26.78 -29.12
C GLU A 297 5.87 -28.30 -28.97
N GLU A 298 7.11 -28.79 -29.02
CA GLU A 298 7.45 -30.12 -28.52
C GLU A 298 7.21 -30.15 -27.01
N GLU A 299 6.29 -31.00 -26.53
CA GLU A 299 5.99 -31.12 -25.11
C GLU A 299 7.24 -31.55 -24.33
N ASP A 300 7.90 -30.62 -23.64
CA ASP A 300 8.99 -30.92 -22.72
C ASP A 300 8.41 -31.60 -21.46
N PRO A 301 8.69 -32.89 -21.21
CA PRO A 301 8.13 -33.63 -20.07
C PRO A 301 8.64 -33.12 -18.72
N SER A 302 9.67 -32.27 -18.69
CA SER A 302 10.22 -31.65 -17.48
C SER A 302 9.70 -30.23 -17.21
N ALA A 303 8.97 -29.65 -18.16
CA ALA A 303 8.43 -28.30 -18.03
C ALA A 303 7.28 -28.25 -17.02
N ARG A 304 7.06 -27.07 -16.46
CA ARG A 304 5.90 -26.82 -15.58
C ARG A 304 4.63 -26.84 -16.41
N LEU A 305 3.64 -27.60 -15.97
CA LEU A 305 2.31 -27.58 -16.57
C LEU A 305 1.70 -26.17 -16.44
N LYS A 306 1.42 -25.51 -17.57
CA LYS A 306 0.77 -24.21 -17.62
C LYS A 306 -0.74 -24.38 -17.81
N ALA A 307 -1.51 -23.54 -17.14
CA ALA A 307 -2.96 -23.49 -17.35
C ALA A 307 -3.26 -22.75 -18.67
N PRO A 308 -4.30 -23.14 -19.42
CA PRO A 308 -4.68 -22.43 -20.63
C PRO A 308 -5.10 -20.98 -20.32
N THR A 309 -4.53 -20.03 -21.05
CA THR A 309 -4.87 -18.61 -20.95
C THR A 309 -6.22 -18.35 -21.61
N ALA A 310 -7.25 -18.06 -20.79
CA ALA A 310 -8.59 -17.74 -21.28
C ALA A 310 -8.94 -16.23 -21.21
N ALA A 311 -7.98 -15.39 -20.82
CA ALA A 311 -8.22 -13.96 -20.66
C ALA A 311 -8.12 -13.22 -21.99
N HIS A 312 -9.10 -12.37 -22.28
CA HIS A 312 -9.16 -11.55 -23.49
C HIS A 312 -8.44 -10.20 -23.36
N THR A 313 -8.23 -9.72 -22.13
CA THR A 313 -7.63 -8.39 -21.87
C THR A 313 -6.80 -8.40 -20.60
N TRP A 314 -5.49 -8.17 -20.72
CA TRP A 314 -4.58 -7.95 -19.61
C TRP A 314 -4.36 -6.46 -19.38
N THR A 315 -4.19 -6.09 -18.11
CA THR A 315 -3.92 -4.69 -17.72
C THR A 315 -2.53 -4.51 -17.15
N HIS A 316 -1.99 -5.55 -16.50
CA HIS A 316 -0.69 -5.55 -15.86
C HIS A 316 -0.02 -6.91 -16.03
N CYS A 317 1.29 -6.96 -15.81
CA CYS A 317 2.08 -8.17 -15.74
C CYS A 317 2.85 -8.22 -14.42
N GLU A 318 2.88 -9.39 -13.81
CA GLU A 318 3.75 -9.67 -12.67
C GLU A 318 5.22 -9.46 -13.08
N ILE A 319 6.01 -8.82 -12.22
CA ILE A 319 7.44 -8.60 -12.49
C ILE A 319 8.17 -9.93 -12.47
N HIS A 320 7.96 -10.71 -11.42
CA HIS A 320 8.41 -12.09 -11.32
C HIS A 320 7.65 -12.81 -10.19
N PRO A 321 7.08 -14.02 -10.41
CA PRO A 321 6.29 -14.72 -9.39
C PRO A 321 7.02 -15.01 -8.07
N SER A 322 8.36 -15.05 -8.06
CA SER A 322 9.12 -15.25 -6.80
C SER A 322 9.06 -14.07 -5.83
N MET A 323 8.66 -12.88 -6.29
CA MET A 323 8.63 -11.65 -5.48
C MET A 323 7.54 -11.67 -4.41
N ILE A 324 6.61 -12.64 -4.48
CA ILE A 324 5.61 -12.90 -3.44
C ILE A 324 6.21 -13.42 -2.13
N LEU A 325 7.44 -13.92 -2.18
CA LEU A 325 8.10 -14.53 -1.02
C LEU A 325 8.59 -13.46 -0.04
N GLY A 326 8.77 -13.87 1.21
CA GLY A 326 9.41 -13.08 2.26
C GLY A 326 10.92 -13.33 2.29
N VAL A 327 11.63 -12.58 3.13
CA VAL A 327 13.11 -12.61 3.19
C VAL A 327 13.64 -13.99 3.58
N CYS A 328 12.98 -14.66 4.54
CA CYS A 328 13.44 -16.00 4.96
C CYS A 328 12.99 -17.08 3.97
N ALA A 329 11.86 -16.89 3.30
CA ALA A 329 11.35 -17.86 2.33
C ALA A 329 12.15 -17.81 1.01
N SER A 330 12.69 -16.65 0.63
CA SER A 330 13.44 -16.48 -0.62
C SER A 330 14.83 -17.11 -0.61
N ILE A 331 15.32 -17.58 0.55
CA ILE A 331 16.62 -18.24 0.68
C ILE A 331 16.50 -19.77 0.74
N ILE A 332 15.30 -20.31 0.54
CA ILE A 332 15.05 -21.75 0.48
C ILE A 332 15.28 -22.21 -0.96
N PRO A 333 16.18 -23.19 -1.21
CA PRO A 333 16.49 -23.70 -2.55
C PRO A 333 15.30 -24.30 -3.30
#